data_AF-A0A3M1RAG8-F1
#
_entry.id   AF-A0A3M1RAG8-F1
#
_cell.length_a   1.000
_cell.length_b   1.000
_cell.length_c   1.000
_cell.angle_alpha   90.00
_cell.angle_beta   90.00
_cell.angle_gamma   90.00
#
_symmetry.space_group_name_H-M   'P 1'
#
loop_
_entity.id
_entity.type
_entity.pdbx_description
1 polymer ?
#
loop_
_entity_poly.entity_id
_entity_poly.type
_entity_poly.pdbx_seq_one_letter_code
_entity_poly.pdbx_strand_id
1 'polypeptide(L)'
;MKTLAARHPWVRAGSIERIEGEPTDGGEVDLYSHKGRFIGRGLYNGRSRLRVRLYRWDAPAALDQAFWEERIARAVRLRKMIGYDDPHGAARVVYSEGDGLSGLIVDRYRDYLVVQVTGLGIAQRIDTFLDILERQFSPKGILLRTEPSIAKAEGLHIESGTVRGKAPEGPILIEENGVTFGVDLVGGHKTGFYLDQRENRAAAARYMKKRRVLDVFCYTGGFAVTAARLGGAREVLGIDGAADALLLAKLNARQNAVSQVRFEQGDAFKTLESLASTGERFDAVILDPPKFARSRKQLREALKAYHWLNRLGVSVLEPGGVLVTCSCSGSVTQEDFIKMLYGVA
;
A
#
# COMPACT_ATOMS: atom_id res chain seq x y z
N MET A 1 21.01 -10.45 -18.15
CA MET A 1 21.07 -9.28 -19.07
C MET A 1 19.70 -8.80 -19.58
N LYS A 2 18.76 -9.67 -19.98
CA LYS A 2 17.46 -9.24 -20.56
C LYS A 2 16.66 -8.25 -19.67
N THR A 3 16.69 -8.41 -18.34
CA THR A 3 15.98 -7.53 -17.38
C THR A 3 16.60 -6.14 -17.22
N LEU A 4 17.93 -6.01 -17.25
CA LEU A 4 18.61 -4.70 -17.08
C LEU A 4 18.57 -3.87 -18.36
N ALA A 5 18.47 -4.51 -19.53
CA ALA A 5 18.24 -3.82 -20.80
C ALA A 5 16.90 -3.05 -20.81
N ALA A 6 15.92 -3.50 -20.02
CA ALA A 6 14.63 -2.84 -19.82
C ALA A 6 14.66 -1.78 -18.69
N ARG A 7 15.86 -1.33 -18.25
CA ARG A 7 16.05 -0.35 -17.16
C ARG A 7 15.43 -0.78 -15.82
N HIS A 8 15.42 -2.09 -15.54
CA HIS A 8 14.99 -2.58 -14.24
C HIS A 8 15.86 -2.00 -13.11
N PRO A 9 15.29 -1.43 -12.03
CA PRO A 9 16.04 -0.66 -11.04
C PRO A 9 16.84 -1.52 -10.06
N TRP A 10 16.57 -2.82 -9.96
CA TRP A 10 17.30 -3.68 -9.03
C TRP A 10 18.37 -4.53 -9.70
N VAL A 11 19.56 -4.52 -9.12
CA VAL A 11 20.65 -5.45 -9.37
C VAL A 11 20.74 -6.41 -8.20
N ARG A 12 20.54 -7.70 -8.45
CA ARG A 12 20.62 -8.73 -7.40
C ARG A 12 22.08 -9.11 -7.17
N ALA A 13 22.41 -9.50 -5.93
CA ALA A 13 23.76 -9.93 -5.57
C ALA A 13 24.30 -11.05 -6.49
N GLY A 14 23.48 -12.05 -6.80
CA GLY A 14 23.86 -13.15 -7.70
C GLY A 14 23.91 -12.78 -9.20
N SER A 15 23.72 -11.52 -9.57
CA SER A 15 23.82 -11.03 -10.96
C SER A 15 25.09 -10.22 -11.23
N ILE A 16 26.00 -10.14 -10.26
CA ILE A 16 27.25 -9.37 -10.33
C ILE A 16 28.41 -10.35 -10.47
N GLU A 17 29.21 -10.16 -11.52
CA GLU A 17 30.39 -10.98 -11.81
C GLU A 17 31.58 -10.58 -10.93
N ARG A 18 31.85 -9.27 -10.83
CA ARG A 18 32.91 -8.70 -10.00
C ARG A 18 32.54 -7.29 -9.54
N ILE A 19 33.22 -6.83 -8.50
CA ILE A 19 33.18 -5.45 -8.00
C ILE A 19 34.60 -4.90 -8.16
N GLU A 20 34.72 -3.73 -8.78
CA GLU A 20 36.00 -3.01 -8.92
C GLU A 20 36.02 -1.87 -7.88
N GLY A 21 37.08 -1.81 -7.08
CA GLY A 21 37.18 -0.93 -5.91
C GLY A 21 36.47 -1.46 -4.65
N GLU A 22 36.36 -0.60 -3.63
CA GLU A 22 35.77 -0.94 -2.32
C GLU A 22 34.56 -0.01 -2.04
N PRO A 23 33.38 -0.30 -2.62
CA PRO A 23 32.21 0.56 -2.43
C PRO A 23 31.70 0.47 -1.00
N THR A 24 31.36 1.63 -0.43
CA THR A 24 30.74 1.72 0.88
C THR A 24 29.24 1.45 0.81
N ASP A 25 28.68 0.93 1.90
CA ASP A 25 27.24 0.74 2.04
C ASP A 25 26.51 2.08 1.95
N GLY A 26 25.62 2.20 0.96
CA GLY A 26 24.88 3.40 0.58
C GLY A 26 25.66 4.38 -0.32
N GLY A 27 26.89 4.05 -0.71
CA GLY A 27 27.70 4.77 -1.68
C GLY A 27 27.18 4.65 -3.11
N GLU A 28 27.50 5.65 -3.95
CA GLU A 28 27.21 5.63 -5.38
C GLU A 28 28.14 4.65 -6.11
N VAL A 29 27.57 3.84 -6.99
CA VAL A 29 28.31 2.92 -7.86
C VAL A 29 27.77 2.95 -9.28
N ASP A 30 28.68 2.80 -10.24
CA ASP A 30 28.34 2.61 -11.64
C ASP A 30 28.25 1.12 -11.97
N LEU A 31 27.20 0.73 -12.67
CA LEU A 31 27.00 -0.61 -13.18
C LEU A 31 27.42 -0.67 -14.65
N TYR A 32 28.35 -1.58 -14.95
CA TYR A 32 28.80 -1.86 -16.31
C TYR A 32 28.41 -3.29 -16.71
N SER A 33 28.23 -3.50 -18.02
CA SER A 33 28.12 -4.84 -18.59
C SER A 33 29.49 -5.53 -18.67
N HIS A 34 29.51 -6.85 -18.89
CA HIS A 34 30.74 -7.62 -19.13
C HIS A 34 31.60 -7.09 -20.30
N LYS A 35 31.01 -6.30 -21.22
CA LYS A 35 31.71 -5.65 -22.34
C LYS A 35 32.17 -4.22 -22.02
N GLY A 36 32.14 -3.79 -20.76
CA GLY A 36 32.53 -2.45 -20.34
C GLY A 36 31.53 -1.33 -20.69
N ARG A 37 30.35 -1.65 -21.22
CA ARG A 37 29.31 -0.64 -21.50
C ARG A 37 28.57 -0.25 -20.22
N PHE A 38 28.45 1.06 -19.96
CA PHE A 38 27.63 1.60 -18.87
C PHE A 38 26.17 1.15 -18.97
N ILE A 39 25.58 0.80 -17.83
CA ILE A 39 24.17 0.39 -17.70
C ILE A 39 23.40 1.43 -16.87
N GLY A 40 23.99 1.90 -15.78
CA GLY A 40 23.35 2.88 -14.91
C GLY A 40 24.12 3.12 -13.62
N ARG A 41 23.77 4.19 -12.91
CA ARG A 41 24.29 4.53 -11.58
C ARG A 41 23.25 4.25 -10.51
N GLY A 42 23.72 3.73 -9.38
CA GLY A 42 22.88 3.35 -8.26
C GLY A 42 23.56 3.48 -6.91
N LEU A 43 22.83 3.10 -5.87
CA LEU A 43 23.33 3.03 -4.49
C LEU A 43 23.60 1.57 -4.12
N TYR A 44 24.80 1.31 -3.60
CA TYR A 44 25.27 -0.02 -3.21
C TYR A 44 24.81 -0.41 -1.80
N ASN A 45 24.57 -1.71 -1.56
CA ASN A 45 24.37 -2.26 -0.22
C ASN A 45 24.93 -3.70 -0.15
N GLY A 46 26.07 -3.85 0.51
CA GLY A 46 26.82 -5.08 0.81
C GLY A 46 26.05 -6.09 1.69
N ARG A 47 24.99 -5.66 2.36
CA ARG A 47 24.13 -6.52 3.18
C ARG A 47 22.85 -6.98 2.47
N SER A 48 22.35 -6.21 1.51
CA SER A 48 21.08 -6.50 0.82
C SER A 48 21.24 -7.53 -0.31
N ARG A 49 20.18 -8.33 -0.53
CA ARG A 49 20.04 -9.14 -1.74
C ARG A 49 19.86 -8.29 -3.00
N LEU A 50 19.32 -7.07 -2.84
CA LEU A 50 19.29 -6.03 -3.86
C LEU A 50 20.58 -5.23 -3.74
N ARG A 51 21.67 -5.79 -4.28
CA ARG A 51 23.03 -5.28 -4.10
C ARG A 51 23.20 -3.85 -4.57
N VAL A 52 22.52 -3.48 -5.67
CA VAL A 52 22.48 -2.10 -6.17
C VAL A 52 21.05 -1.74 -6.54
N ARG A 53 20.60 -0.56 -6.10
CA ARG A 53 19.37 0.09 -6.57
C ARG A 53 19.76 1.21 -7.52
N LEU A 54 19.37 1.12 -8.79
CA LEU A 54 19.69 2.06 -9.86
C LEU A 54 18.67 3.21 -9.91
N TYR A 55 19.16 4.42 -10.19
CA TYR A 55 18.34 5.64 -10.30
C TYR A 55 18.57 6.42 -11.59
N ARG A 56 19.74 6.22 -12.23
CA ARG A 56 20.19 6.92 -13.43
C ARG A 56 20.69 5.93 -14.47
N TRP A 57 20.39 6.15 -15.75
CA TRP A 57 20.71 5.22 -16.87
C TRP A 57 21.35 5.91 -18.09
N ASP A 58 21.28 7.24 -18.14
CA ASP A 58 21.75 8.08 -19.24
C ASP A 58 23.25 8.35 -19.16
N ALA A 59 23.77 8.68 -17.98
CA ALA A 59 25.19 8.98 -17.78
C ALA A 59 25.69 8.66 -16.36
N PRO A 60 27.00 8.43 -16.17
CA PRO A 60 27.65 8.26 -14.86
C PRO A 60 27.86 9.61 -14.16
N ALA A 61 26.79 10.38 -13.99
CA ALA A 61 26.81 11.66 -13.26
C ALA A 61 26.26 11.46 -11.84
N ALA A 62 26.60 12.36 -10.91
CA ALA A 62 26.26 12.24 -9.48
C ALA A 62 24.75 12.22 -9.18
N LEU A 63 24.36 11.48 -8.14
CA LEU A 63 22.99 11.50 -7.58
C LEU A 63 22.89 12.62 -6.52
N ASP A 64 23.06 13.85 -6.98
CA ASP A 64 23.10 15.07 -6.16
C ASP A 64 21.71 15.59 -5.74
N GLN A 65 21.68 16.69 -4.99
CA GLN A 65 20.44 17.30 -4.51
C GLN A 65 19.48 17.66 -5.66
N ALA A 66 19.98 18.28 -6.73
CA ALA A 66 19.16 18.68 -7.88
C ALA A 66 18.49 17.46 -8.54
N PHE A 67 19.20 16.33 -8.61
CA PHE A 67 18.64 15.09 -9.10
C PHE A 67 17.46 14.58 -8.25
N TRP A 68 17.61 14.58 -6.92
CA TRP A 68 16.54 14.13 -6.02
C TRP A 68 15.34 15.07 -6.02
N GLU A 69 15.58 16.37 -6.06
CA GLU A 69 14.53 17.40 -6.18
C GLU A 69 13.69 17.20 -7.42
N GLU A 70 14.32 17.01 -8.59
CA GLU A 70 13.59 16.81 -9.83
C GLU A 70 12.84 15.46 -9.85
N ARG A 71 13.39 14.40 -9.24
CA ARG A 71 12.69 13.12 -9.11
C ARG A 71 11.42 13.23 -8.24
N ILE A 72 11.51 13.90 -7.09
CA ILE A 72 10.33 14.15 -6.25
C ILE A 72 9.35 15.05 -6.99
N ALA A 73 9.80 16.15 -7.59
CA ALA A 73 8.94 17.07 -8.33
C ALA A 73 8.20 16.36 -9.47
N ARG A 74 8.86 15.44 -10.19
CA ARG A 74 8.22 14.60 -11.20
C ARG A 74 7.14 13.70 -10.62
N ALA A 75 7.40 13.04 -9.50
CA ALA A 75 6.41 12.19 -8.82
C ALA A 75 5.19 13.00 -8.37
N VAL A 76 5.40 14.20 -7.83
CA VAL A 76 4.34 15.14 -7.43
C VAL A 76 3.54 15.62 -8.64
N ARG A 77 4.20 16.03 -9.74
CA ARG A 77 3.52 16.45 -10.98
C ARG A 77 2.63 15.35 -11.54
N LEU A 78 3.05 14.08 -11.45
CA LEU A 78 2.21 12.95 -11.85
C LEU A 78 0.93 12.88 -11.01
N ARG A 79 1.01 13.05 -9.68
CA ARG A 79 -0.19 13.02 -8.82
C ARG A 79 -1.14 14.16 -9.14
N LYS A 80 -0.62 15.36 -9.39
CA LYS A 80 -1.44 16.50 -9.86
C LYS A 80 -2.15 16.18 -11.18
N MET A 81 -1.43 15.60 -12.14
CA MET A 81 -1.98 15.25 -13.45
C MET A 81 -3.15 14.25 -13.38
N ILE A 82 -3.12 13.32 -12.42
CA ILE A 82 -4.18 12.32 -12.22
C ILE A 82 -5.21 12.73 -11.17
N GLY A 83 -5.20 13.99 -10.69
CA GLY A 83 -6.17 14.52 -9.73
C GLY A 83 -5.99 14.01 -8.29
N TYR A 84 -4.79 13.60 -7.90
CA TYR A 84 -4.47 13.07 -6.57
C TYR A 84 -3.79 14.13 -5.67
N ASP A 85 -4.06 15.40 -5.93
CA ASP A 85 -3.46 16.55 -5.24
C ASP A 85 -4.44 17.36 -4.37
N ASP A 86 -5.69 16.91 -4.23
CA ASP A 86 -6.70 17.52 -3.35
C ASP A 86 -6.13 17.81 -1.93
N PRO A 87 -6.14 19.06 -1.46
CA PRO A 87 -5.61 19.44 -0.15
C PRO A 87 -6.37 18.84 1.04
N HIS A 88 -7.64 18.46 0.86
CA HIS A 88 -8.45 17.76 1.87
C HIS A 88 -8.32 16.23 1.77
N GLY A 89 -7.73 15.74 0.68
CA GLY A 89 -7.55 14.31 0.45
C GLY A 89 -6.27 13.73 1.04
N ALA A 90 -6.00 12.51 0.61
CA ALA A 90 -4.73 11.82 0.81
C ALA A 90 -4.20 11.30 -0.53
N ALA A 91 -2.93 10.94 -0.63
CA ALA A 91 -2.40 10.23 -1.79
C ALA A 91 -1.01 9.69 -1.49
N ARG A 92 -0.64 8.56 -2.09
CA ARG A 92 0.76 8.20 -2.21
C ARG A 92 1.43 9.13 -3.21
N VAL A 93 2.29 10.04 -2.76
CA VAL A 93 2.96 11.04 -3.61
C VAL A 93 4.30 10.54 -4.16
N VAL A 94 4.95 9.59 -3.48
CA VAL A 94 6.12 8.86 -3.99
C VAL A 94 5.94 7.36 -3.75
N TYR A 95 6.15 6.56 -4.79
CA TYR A 95 6.01 5.10 -4.77
C TYR A 95 7.28 4.40 -5.28
N SER A 96 8.37 4.59 -4.54
CA SER A 96 9.61 3.83 -4.67
C SER A 96 10.10 3.74 -6.13
N GLU A 97 10.35 2.53 -6.62
CA GLU A 97 10.81 2.28 -7.99
C GLU A 97 9.85 2.80 -9.06
N GLY A 98 8.55 2.84 -8.78
CA GLY A 98 7.52 3.34 -9.71
C GLY A 98 7.71 4.81 -10.07
N ASP A 99 8.35 5.58 -9.18
CA ASP A 99 8.69 6.99 -9.38
C ASP A 99 10.19 7.24 -9.60
N GLY A 100 10.97 6.16 -9.79
CA GLY A 100 12.42 6.27 -9.94
C GLY A 100 13.14 6.69 -8.65
N LEU A 101 12.52 6.48 -7.48
CA LEU A 101 13.02 6.77 -6.14
C LEU A 101 13.07 5.47 -5.33
N SER A 102 13.69 4.42 -5.89
CA SER A 102 13.79 3.08 -5.29
C SER A 102 14.17 3.15 -3.81
N GLY A 103 13.33 2.65 -2.92
CA GLY A 103 13.59 2.70 -1.49
C GLY A 103 12.91 3.85 -0.74
N LEU A 104 12.22 4.77 -1.40
CA LEU A 104 11.46 5.86 -0.78
C LEU A 104 9.96 5.74 -1.07
N ILE A 105 9.13 5.79 -0.05
CA ILE A 105 7.67 5.87 -0.16
C ILE A 105 7.22 7.08 0.65
N VAL A 106 6.32 7.88 0.09
CA VAL A 106 5.74 9.04 0.79
C VAL A 106 4.25 9.05 0.55
N ASP A 107 3.48 8.97 1.63
CA ASP A 107 2.04 9.15 1.64
C ASP A 107 1.71 10.53 2.24
N ARG A 108 0.91 11.32 1.54
CA ARG A 108 0.37 12.60 2.01
C ARG A 108 -1.03 12.39 2.55
N TYR A 109 -1.30 12.92 3.74
CA TYR A 109 -2.61 12.96 4.39
C TYR A 109 -2.89 14.41 4.78
N ARG A 110 -3.58 15.16 3.90
CA ARG A 110 -3.74 16.62 4.03
C ARG A 110 -2.39 17.31 4.28
N ASP A 111 -2.24 17.95 5.44
CA ASP A 111 -1.09 18.73 5.85
C ASP A 111 0.04 17.87 6.45
N TYR A 112 -0.05 16.53 6.40
CA TYR A 112 0.94 15.63 7.00
C TYR A 112 1.53 14.69 5.97
N LEU A 113 2.80 14.32 6.18
CA LEU A 113 3.48 13.32 5.38
C LEU A 113 3.87 12.12 6.24
N VAL A 114 3.68 10.92 5.70
CA VAL A 114 4.24 9.69 6.23
C VAL A 114 5.26 9.18 5.24
N VAL A 115 6.51 9.17 5.66
CA VAL A 115 7.67 8.70 4.89
C VAL A 115 8.02 7.30 5.33
N GLN A 116 8.23 6.40 4.37
CA GLN A 116 8.77 5.07 4.61
C GLN A 116 10.02 4.86 3.76
N VAL A 117 11.07 4.36 4.40
CA VAL A 117 12.32 4.02 3.73
C VAL A 117 12.55 2.52 3.74
N THR A 118 12.98 2.00 2.60
CA THR A 118 13.17 0.56 2.36
C THR A 118 14.51 0.22 1.70
N GLY A 119 15.43 1.20 1.61
CA GLY A 119 16.78 1.00 1.11
C GLY A 119 17.80 1.84 1.88
N LEU A 120 18.96 1.25 2.19
CA LEU A 120 19.97 1.87 3.04
C LEU A 120 20.50 3.21 2.51
N GLY A 121 20.77 3.31 1.21
CA GLY A 121 21.26 4.55 0.63
C GLY A 121 20.27 5.73 0.72
N ILE A 122 18.97 5.44 0.67
CA ILE A 122 17.92 6.46 0.89
C ILE A 122 17.86 6.83 2.38
N ALA A 123 17.89 5.83 3.26
CA ALA A 123 17.90 6.01 4.70
C ALA A 123 19.04 6.91 5.19
N GLN A 124 20.26 6.74 4.66
CA GLN A 124 21.41 7.59 4.98
C GLN A 124 21.28 9.03 4.49
N ARG A 125 20.40 9.29 3.52
CA ARG A 125 20.14 10.61 2.93
C ARG A 125 18.78 11.16 3.37
N ILE A 126 18.21 10.62 4.45
CA ILE A 126 16.82 10.92 4.83
C ILE A 126 16.60 12.41 5.06
N ASP A 127 17.53 13.13 5.70
CA ASP A 127 17.40 14.57 5.93
C ASP A 127 17.29 15.36 4.61
N THR A 128 18.08 15.01 3.59
CA THR A 128 17.95 15.61 2.25
C THR A 128 16.53 15.42 1.69
N PHE A 129 15.96 14.22 1.83
CA PHE A 129 14.59 13.96 1.37
C PHE A 129 13.54 14.71 2.20
N LEU A 130 13.71 14.78 3.53
CA LEU A 130 12.82 15.53 4.42
C LEU A 130 12.82 17.01 4.04
N ASP A 131 13.99 17.62 3.83
CA ASP A 131 14.10 19.03 3.45
C ASP A 131 13.41 19.33 2.11
N ILE A 132 13.55 18.44 1.12
CA ILE A 132 12.86 18.56 -0.17
C ILE A 132 11.34 18.47 0.02
N LEU A 133 10.88 17.52 0.83
CA LEU A 133 9.46 17.32 1.10
C LEU A 133 8.85 18.50 1.88
N GLU A 134 9.58 19.08 2.84
CA GLU A 134 9.16 20.28 3.56
C GLU A 134 8.97 21.47 2.62
N ARG A 135 9.92 21.71 1.70
CA ARG A 135 9.79 22.76 0.67
C ARG A 135 8.62 22.53 -0.27
N GLN A 136 8.37 21.28 -0.65
CA GLN A 136 7.32 20.94 -1.63
C GLN A 136 5.91 20.98 -1.04
N PHE A 137 5.74 20.63 0.24
CA PHE A 137 4.40 20.43 0.82
C PHE A 137 4.08 21.35 2.00
N SER A 138 5.07 22.01 2.61
CA SER A 138 4.90 22.79 3.85
C SER A 138 4.06 22.06 4.91
N PRO A 139 4.39 20.80 5.27
CA PRO A 139 3.55 19.99 6.14
C PRO A 139 3.60 20.47 7.59
N LYS A 140 2.52 20.24 8.35
CA LYS A 140 2.48 20.42 9.82
C LYS A 140 3.38 19.42 10.56
N GLY A 141 3.60 18.26 9.96
CA GLY A 141 4.49 17.23 10.50
C GLY A 141 4.84 16.16 9.48
N ILE A 142 6.04 15.58 9.66
CA ILE A 142 6.51 14.43 8.90
C ILE A 142 6.78 13.28 9.87
N LEU A 143 6.15 12.14 9.60
CA LEU A 143 6.34 10.92 10.35
C LEU A 143 7.17 9.94 9.52
N LEU A 144 8.18 9.32 10.13
CA LEU A 144 8.99 8.28 9.54
C LEU A 144 8.52 6.92 10.06
N ARG A 145 8.28 5.98 9.15
CA ARG A 145 7.90 4.60 9.46
C ARG A 145 8.83 3.62 8.76
N THR A 146 9.21 2.56 9.47
CA THR A 146 10.02 1.48 8.91
C THR A 146 9.45 0.13 9.30
N GLU A 147 9.34 -0.80 8.34
CA GLU A 147 8.96 -2.18 8.65
C GLU A 147 10.17 -2.95 9.24
N PRO A 148 10.06 -3.59 10.41
CA PRO A 148 11.19 -4.26 11.07
C PRO A 148 11.87 -5.33 10.20
N SER A 149 11.09 -6.06 9.39
CA SER A 149 11.61 -7.08 8.48
C SER A 149 12.48 -6.48 7.38
N ILE A 150 12.09 -5.32 6.85
CA ILE A 150 12.85 -4.57 5.85
C ILE A 150 14.08 -3.94 6.50
N ALA A 151 13.94 -3.34 7.68
CA ALA A 151 15.06 -2.77 8.43
C ALA A 151 16.17 -3.81 8.62
N LYS A 152 15.81 -5.01 9.08
CA LYS A 152 16.76 -6.12 9.23
C LYS A 152 17.39 -6.56 7.91
N ALA A 153 16.60 -6.67 6.84
CA ALA A 153 17.08 -7.15 5.54
C ALA A 153 18.02 -6.17 4.83
N GLU A 154 17.85 -4.87 5.06
CA GLU A 154 18.64 -3.80 4.46
C GLU A 154 19.73 -3.24 5.40
N GLY A 155 19.72 -3.62 6.68
CA GLY A 155 20.64 -3.10 7.69
C GLY A 155 20.32 -1.66 8.11
N LEU A 156 19.03 -1.30 8.16
CA LEU A 156 18.58 0.04 8.54
C LEU A 156 18.54 0.18 10.07
N HIS A 157 19.07 1.30 10.56
CA HIS A 157 18.97 1.73 11.95
C HIS A 157 18.16 3.02 12.00
N ILE A 158 16.84 2.88 11.88
CA ILE A 158 15.90 4.01 11.87
C ILE A 158 14.80 3.76 12.87
N GLU A 159 14.58 4.75 13.74
CA GLU A 159 13.47 4.78 14.68
C GLU A 159 12.23 5.35 13.99
N SER A 160 11.08 4.72 14.23
CA SER A 160 9.80 5.23 13.72
C SER A 160 9.27 6.30 14.67
N GLY A 161 8.70 7.38 14.12
CA GLY A 161 8.21 8.49 14.92
C GLY A 161 8.05 9.77 14.12
N THR A 162 7.75 10.87 14.81
CA THR A 162 7.73 12.21 14.20
C THR A 162 9.16 12.72 14.07
N VAL A 163 9.57 13.09 12.85
CA VAL A 163 10.94 13.52 12.54
C VAL A 163 11.04 14.99 12.18
N ARG A 164 9.91 15.64 11.83
CA ARG A 164 9.77 17.08 11.60
C ARG A 164 8.40 17.55 12.06
N GLY A 165 8.31 18.79 12.54
CA GLY A 165 7.06 19.39 12.98
C GLY A 165 6.42 18.67 14.18
N LYS A 166 5.08 18.55 14.19
CA LYS A 166 4.33 17.89 15.27
C LYS A 166 3.47 16.76 14.70
N ALA A 167 3.31 15.68 15.47
CA ALA A 167 2.31 14.66 15.18
C ALA A 167 0.88 15.24 15.32
N PRO A 168 -0.11 14.68 14.62
CA PRO A 168 -1.50 15.01 14.91
C PRO A 168 -1.90 14.50 16.30
N GLU A 169 -2.75 15.25 16.99
CA GLU A 169 -3.26 14.89 18.34
C GLU A 169 -4.31 13.77 18.31
N GLY A 170 -4.80 13.41 17.12
CA GLY A 170 -5.78 12.35 16.91
C GLY A 170 -5.95 12.01 15.42
N PRO A 171 -6.98 11.23 15.06
CA PRO A 171 -7.23 10.88 13.67
C PRO A 171 -7.44 12.11 12.79
N ILE A 172 -6.77 12.14 11.65
CA ILE A 172 -6.93 13.19 10.64
C ILE A 172 -8.08 12.80 9.73
N LEU A 173 -9.01 13.72 9.51
CA LEU A 173 -10.09 13.53 8.55
C LEU A 173 -9.61 13.85 7.14
N ILE A 174 -9.60 12.86 6.26
CA ILE A 174 -9.32 13.00 4.82
C ILE A 174 -10.60 12.81 4.00
N GLU A 175 -10.64 13.37 2.80
CA GLU A 175 -11.69 13.13 1.83
C GLU A 175 -11.21 12.24 0.68
N GLU A 176 -12.02 11.25 0.31
CA GLU A 176 -11.79 10.39 -0.84
C GLU A 176 -13.12 10.13 -1.53
N ASN A 177 -13.24 10.55 -2.80
CA ASN A 177 -14.45 10.34 -3.61
C ASN A 177 -15.75 10.82 -2.94
N GLY A 178 -15.68 11.95 -2.23
CA GLY A 178 -16.82 12.52 -1.48
C GLY A 178 -17.18 11.76 -0.19
N VAL A 179 -16.30 10.88 0.29
CA VAL A 179 -16.43 10.14 1.55
C VAL A 179 -15.33 10.58 2.50
N THR A 180 -15.67 10.86 3.76
CA THR A 180 -14.70 11.32 4.76
C THR A 180 -14.18 10.14 5.60
N PHE A 181 -12.87 10.02 5.79
CA PHE A 181 -12.27 8.99 6.62
C PHE A 181 -11.34 9.60 7.67
N GLY A 182 -11.48 9.17 8.92
CA GLY A 182 -10.48 9.37 9.96
C GLY A 182 -9.31 8.42 9.77
N VAL A 183 -8.09 8.97 9.83
CA VAL A 183 -6.84 8.23 9.67
C VAL A 183 -5.94 8.49 10.87
N ASP A 184 -5.62 7.43 11.60
CA ASP A 184 -4.65 7.48 12.69
C ASP A 184 -3.21 7.30 12.15
N LEU A 185 -2.46 8.40 12.08
CA LEU A 185 -1.07 8.39 11.61
C LEU A 185 -0.05 7.95 12.67
N VAL A 186 -0.45 7.81 13.93
CA VAL A 186 0.45 7.42 15.03
C VAL A 186 0.25 5.94 15.35
N GLY A 187 -0.97 5.52 15.66
CA GLY A 187 -1.31 4.14 16.03
C GLY A 187 -1.78 3.24 14.87
N GLY A 188 -2.16 3.81 13.72
CA GLY A 188 -2.76 3.04 12.62
C GLY A 188 -1.81 2.08 11.91
N HIS A 189 -2.35 1.08 11.20
CA HIS A 189 -1.58 0.10 10.42
C HIS A 189 -0.92 0.76 9.19
N LYS A 190 0.21 0.21 8.70
CA LYS A 190 0.97 0.70 7.53
C LYS A 190 1.40 2.17 7.64
N THR A 191 0.72 3.08 6.94
CA THR A 191 0.90 4.54 7.00
C THR A 191 -0.38 5.24 7.51
N GLY A 192 -1.38 4.47 7.96
CA GLY A 192 -2.65 4.94 8.51
C GLY A 192 -3.87 4.42 7.74
N PHE A 193 -3.84 4.44 6.41
CA PHE A 193 -4.99 4.07 5.55
C PHE A 193 -4.54 3.36 4.26
N TYR A 194 -5.39 2.51 3.70
CA TYR A 194 -5.12 1.76 2.47
C TYR A 194 -5.46 2.61 1.23
N LEU A 195 -4.55 3.50 0.85
CA LEU A 195 -4.69 4.38 -0.32
C LEU A 195 -4.65 3.61 -1.65
N ASP A 196 -4.06 2.42 -1.67
CA ASP A 196 -4.01 1.51 -2.82
C ASP A 196 -5.41 0.99 -3.23
N GLN A 197 -6.36 0.97 -2.30
CA GLN A 197 -7.73 0.51 -2.53
C GLN A 197 -8.71 1.62 -2.98
N ARG A 198 -8.25 2.87 -3.19
CA ARG A 198 -9.11 4.01 -3.57
C ARG A 198 -10.04 3.71 -4.75
N GLU A 199 -9.43 3.34 -5.87
CA GLU A 199 -10.17 3.14 -7.12
C GLU A 199 -11.07 1.91 -7.03
N ASN A 200 -10.65 0.89 -6.28
CA ASN A 200 -11.44 -0.31 -6.04
C ASN A 200 -12.67 0.01 -5.18
N ARG A 201 -12.54 0.86 -4.14
CA ARG A 201 -13.69 1.34 -3.35
C ARG A 201 -14.71 2.08 -4.22
N ALA A 202 -14.24 2.98 -5.08
CA ALA A 202 -15.10 3.71 -6.01
C ALA A 202 -15.76 2.78 -7.05
N ALA A 203 -15.00 1.85 -7.62
CA ALA A 203 -15.51 0.87 -8.58
C ALA A 203 -16.56 -0.05 -7.93
N ALA A 204 -16.28 -0.57 -6.73
CA ALA A 204 -17.20 -1.41 -5.98
C ALA A 204 -18.52 -0.67 -5.68
N ALA A 205 -18.47 0.60 -5.25
CA ALA A 205 -19.66 1.40 -4.95
C ALA A 205 -20.69 1.46 -6.10
N ARG A 206 -20.25 1.42 -7.36
CA ARG A 206 -21.14 1.40 -8.54
C ARG A 206 -22.10 0.19 -8.54
N TYR A 207 -21.73 -0.87 -7.84
CA TYR A 207 -22.50 -2.09 -7.69
C TYR A 207 -23.23 -2.18 -6.35
N MET A 208 -23.42 -1.10 -5.57
CA MET A 208 -24.00 -1.23 -4.22
C MET A 208 -25.42 -0.66 -4.07
N LYS A 209 -25.95 0.01 -5.09
CA LYS A 209 -27.25 0.72 -5.02
C LYS A 209 -28.39 -0.20 -4.55
N LYS A 210 -29.04 0.18 -3.44
CA LYS A 210 -30.16 -0.53 -2.79
C LYS A 210 -29.86 -1.97 -2.35
N ARG A 211 -28.59 -2.40 -2.34
CA ARG A 211 -28.15 -3.74 -1.95
C ARG A 211 -27.90 -3.85 -0.45
N ARG A 212 -28.08 -5.05 0.12
CA ARG A 212 -27.54 -5.48 1.41
C ARG A 212 -26.12 -6.01 1.20
N VAL A 213 -25.14 -5.38 1.82
CA VAL A 213 -23.71 -5.61 1.56
C VAL A 213 -23.03 -6.21 2.79
N LEU A 214 -22.20 -7.23 2.59
CA LEU A 214 -21.28 -7.76 3.59
C LEU A 214 -19.85 -7.32 3.23
N ASP A 215 -19.15 -6.67 4.15
CA ASP A 215 -17.74 -6.28 4.01
C ASP A 215 -16.90 -7.06 5.04
N VAL A 216 -16.15 -8.06 4.58
CA VAL A 216 -15.34 -8.93 5.43
C VAL A 216 -13.89 -8.49 5.37
N PHE A 217 -13.25 -8.40 6.55
CA PHE A 217 -11.96 -7.71 6.76
C PHE A 217 -12.08 -6.21 6.53
N CYS A 218 -13.16 -5.62 7.04
CA CYS A 218 -13.54 -4.24 6.74
C CYS A 218 -12.57 -3.18 7.31
N TYR A 219 -11.67 -3.55 8.22
CA TYR A 219 -10.72 -2.67 8.89
C TYR A 219 -11.41 -1.42 9.48
N THR A 220 -11.08 -0.23 8.97
CA THR A 220 -11.66 1.06 9.39
C THR A 220 -12.90 1.44 8.56
N GLY A 221 -13.53 0.45 7.91
CA GLY A 221 -14.78 0.60 7.17
C GLY A 221 -14.63 1.23 5.78
N GLY A 222 -13.45 1.13 5.15
CA GLY A 222 -13.19 1.78 3.86
C GLY A 222 -14.22 1.41 2.77
N PHE A 223 -14.40 0.12 2.52
CA PHE A 223 -15.41 -0.37 1.58
C PHE A 223 -16.82 -0.17 2.12
N ALA A 224 -17.10 -0.57 3.36
CA ALA A 224 -18.42 -0.47 3.96
C ALA A 224 -19.03 0.94 3.92
N VAL A 225 -18.28 1.95 4.36
CA VAL A 225 -18.73 3.35 4.39
C VAL A 225 -18.87 3.89 2.97
N THR A 226 -17.97 3.54 2.05
CA THR A 226 -18.09 3.94 0.63
C THR A 226 -19.30 3.31 -0.05
N ALA A 227 -19.56 2.01 0.18
CA ALA A 227 -20.71 1.30 -0.35
C ALA A 227 -22.04 1.95 0.10
N ALA A 228 -22.11 2.40 1.35
CA ALA A 228 -23.26 3.13 1.87
C ALA A 228 -23.36 4.57 1.32
N ARG A 229 -22.29 5.37 1.47
CA ARG A 229 -22.31 6.82 1.22
C ARG A 229 -22.32 7.19 -0.27
N LEU A 230 -21.46 6.53 -1.04
CA LEU A 230 -21.29 6.77 -2.47
C LEU A 230 -22.12 5.77 -3.29
N GLY A 231 -22.14 4.50 -2.88
CA GLY A 231 -22.84 3.44 -3.60
C GLY A 231 -24.35 3.38 -3.35
N GLY A 232 -24.86 3.99 -2.27
CA GLY A 232 -26.28 3.96 -1.93
C GLY A 232 -26.77 2.59 -1.48
N ALA A 233 -25.93 1.80 -0.79
CA ALA A 233 -26.33 0.55 -0.16
C ALA A 233 -27.47 0.75 0.84
N ARG A 234 -28.42 -0.20 0.85
CA ARG A 234 -29.58 -0.22 1.75
C ARG A 234 -29.16 -0.56 3.18
N GLU A 235 -28.23 -1.49 3.31
CA GLU A 235 -27.70 -1.99 4.57
C GLU A 235 -26.27 -2.48 4.33
N VAL A 236 -25.37 -2.26 5.29
CA VAL A 236 -24.02 -2.79 5.24
C VAL A 236 -23.63 -3.40 6.58
N LEU A 237 -23.10 -4.62 6.56
CA LEU A 237 -22.48 -5.28 7.70
C LEU A 237 -20.98 -5.40 7.46
N GLY A 238 -20.17 -4.74 8.28
CA GLY A 238 -18.70 -4.86 8.27
C GLY A 238 -18.21 -5.78 9.38
N ILE A 239 -17.33 -6.73 9.03
CA ILE A 239 -16.71 -7.68 9.96
C ILE A 239 -15.21 -7.46 9.99
N ASP A 240 -14.63 -7.35 11.20
CA ASP A 240 -13.17 -7.34 11.38
C ASP A 240 -12.77 -7.95 12.73
N GLY A 241 -11.54 -8.46 12.82
CA GLY A 241 -11.00 -8.99 14.07
C GLY A 241 -10.48 -7.92 15.02
N ALA A 242 -10.07 -6.76 14.50
CA ALA A 242 -9.42 -5.69 15.26
C ALA A 242 -10.44 -4.70 15.84
N ALA A 243 -10.70 -4.80 17.15
CA ALA A 243 -11.63 -3.91 17.87
C ALA A 243 -11.31 -2.42 17.66
N ASP A 244 -10.03 -2.02 17.72
CA ASP A 244 -9.61 -0.63 17.55
C ASP A 244 -9.90 -0.10 16.13
N ALA A 245 -9.77 -0.95 15.12
CA ALA A 245 -10.13 -0.59 13.74
C ALA A 245 -11.64 -0.36 13.62
N LEU A 246 -12.45 -1.20 14.27
CA LEU A 246 -13.91 -1.06 14.29
C LEU A 246 -14.38 0.17 15.06
N LEU A 247 -13.66 0.64 16.08
CA LEU A 247 -13.94 1.91 16.73
C LEU A 247 -13.82 3.07 15.74
N LEU A 248 -12.73 3.10 14.96
CA LEU A 248 -12.53 4.10 13.92
C LEU A 248 -13.53 3.93 12.76
N ALA A 249 -13.91 2.69 12.40
CA ALA A 249 -14.94 2.42 11.40
C ALA A 249 -16.31 3.00 11.79
N LYS A 250 -16.70 2.85 13.07
CA LYS A 250 -17.93 3.45 13.61
C LYS A 250 -17.89 4.97 13.57
N LEU A 251 -16.73 5.58 13.86
CA LEU A 251 -16.56 7.03 13.71
C LEU A 251 -16.68 7.48 12.25
N ASN A 252 -16.09 6.72 11.31
CA ASN A 252 -16.20 7.00 9.87
C ASN A 252 -17.65 6.92 9.38
N ALA A 253 -18.42 5.92 9.81
CA ALA A 253 -19.84 5.84 9.46
C ALA A 253 -20.65 7.03 9.99
N ARG A 254 -20.38 7.48 11.23
CA ARG A 254 -21.01 8.68 11.82
C ARG A 254 -20.64 9.95 11.05
N GLN A 255 -19.36 10.12 10.71
CA GLN A 255 -18.86 11.28 9.97
C GLN A 255 -19.54 11.43 8.60
N ASN A 256 -19.94 10.32 7.97
CA ASN A 256 -20.62 10.29 6.69
C ASN A 256 -22.15 10.21 6.79
N ALA A 257 -22.71 10.28 8.00
CA ALA A 257 -24.15 10.16 8.26
C ALA A 257 -24.78 8.87 7.66
N VAL A 258 -24.05 7.75 7.67
CA VAL A 258 -24.53 6.46 7.15
C VAL A 258 -24.94 5.51 8.28
N SER A 259 -26.12 5.74 8.85
CA SER A 259 -26.66 4.96 9.98
C SER A 259 -26.99 3.51 9.64
N GLN A 260 -27.08 3.17 8.35
CA GLN A 260 -27.35 1.80 7.87
C GLN A 260 -26.12 0.89 7.87
N VAL A 261 -24.94 1.40 8.25
CA VAL A 261 -23.70 0.61 8.37
C VAL A 261 -23.54 0.12 9.80
N ARG A 262 -23.41 -1.20 9.96
CA ARG A 262 -23.15 -1.85 11.24
C ARG A 262 -21.80 -2.56 11.18
N PHE A 263 -21.12 -2.62 12.33
CA PHE A 263 -19.81 -3.22 12.45
C PHE A 263 -19.79 -4.21 13.61
N GLU A 264 -19.31 -5.43 13.34
CA GLU A 264 -19.22 -6.50 14.32
C GLU A 264 -17.79 -7.05 14.39
N GLN A 265 -17.33 -7.29 15.61
CA GLN A 265 -16.04 -7.93 15.82
C GLN A 265 -16.18 -9.43 15.66
N GLY A 266 -15.36 -10.03 14.81
CA GLY A 266 -15.43 -11.46 14.56
C GLY A 266 -14.25 -11.99 13.77
N ASP A 267 -14.03 -13.30 13.88
CA ASP A 267 -13.18 -14.01 12.95
C ASP A 267 -13.92 -14.18 11.61
N ALA A 268 -13.32 -13.70 10.53
CA ALA A 268 -13.94 -13.67 9.21
C ALA A 268 -14.44 -15.04 8.72
N PHE A 269 -13.66 -16.11 8.92
CA PHE A 269 -14.02 -17.45 8.47
C PHE A 269 -15.19 -18.00 9.30
N LYS A 270 -15.12 -17.91 10.62
CA LYS A 270 -16.19 -18.35 11.52
C LYS A 270 -17.48 -17.56 11.30
N THR A 271 -17.40 -16.25 11.10
CA THR A 271 -18.57 -15.42 10.82
C THR A 271 -19.23 -15.82 9.51
N LEU A 272 -18.46 -16.01 8.44
CA LEU A 272 -19.00 -16.47 7.16
C LEU A 272 -19.63 -17.88 7.25
N GLU A 273 -18.98 -18.82 7.95
CA GLU A 273 -19.54 -20.16 8.21
C GLU A 273 -20.86 -20.10 8.98
N SER A 274 -20.93 -19.23 10.00
CA SER A 274 -22.15 -19.02 10.78
C SER A 274 -23.27 -18.41 9.93
N LEU A 275 -22.96 -17.40 9.12
CA LEU A 275 -23.96 -16.79 8.22
C LEU A 275 -24.47 -17.81 7.19
N ALA A 276 -23.57 -18.64 6.65
CA ALA A 276 -23.95 -19.68 5.71
C ALA A 276 -24.86 -20.73 6.36
N SER A 277 -24.56 -21.16 7.60
CA SER A 277 -25.34 -22.17 8.31
C SER A 277 -26.72 -21.69 8.75
N THR A 278 -26.88 -20.40 9.05
CA THR A 278 -28.19 -19.80 9.36
C THR A 278 -29.01 -19.41 8.13
N GLY A 279 -28.47 -19.63 6.92
CA GLY A 279 -29.16 -19.30 5.67
C GLY A 279 -29.16 -17.80 5.34
N GLU A 280 -28.36 -16.98 6.03
CA GLU A 280 -28.21 -15.56 5.73
C GLU A 280 -27.64 -15.35 4.32
N ARG A 281 -28.12 -14.31 3.64
CA ARG A 281 -27.73 -13.97 2.27
C ARG A 281 -27.58 -12.47 2.04
N PHE A 282 -26.66 -12.11 1.15
CA PHE A 282 -26.31 -10.73 0.82
C PHE A 282 -26.37 -10.50 -0.69
N ASP A 283 -26.80 -9.30 -1.08
CA ASP A 283 -26.83 -8.89 -2.48
C ASP A 283 -25.42 -8.60 -3.02
N ALA A 284 -24.48 -8.27 -2.14
CA ALA A 284 -23.06 -8.12 -2.46
C ALA A 284 -22.17 -8.52 -1.28
N VAL A 285 -21.01 -9.10 -1.58
CA VAL A 285 -19.99 -9.51 -0.60
C VAL A 285 -18.64 -8.93 -1.03
N ILE A 286 -17.92 -8.32 -0.10
CA ILE A 286 -16.58 -7.76 -0.27
C ILE A 286 -15.61 -8.55 0.60
N LEU A 287 -14.52 -9.03 0.00
CA LEU A 287 -13.47 -9.82 0.65
C LEU A 287 -12.12 -9.15 0.39
N ASP A 288 -11.58 -8.45 1.38
CA ASP A 288 -10.23 -7.85 1.30
C ASP A 288 -9.29 -8.35 2.42
N PRO A 289 -8.91 -9.64 2.39
CA PRO A 289 -8.14 -10.24 3.47
C PRO A 289 -6.71 -9.70 3.56
N PRO A 290 -6.06 -9.84 4.73
CA PRO A 290 -4.62 -9.61 4.85
C PRO A 290 -3.80 -10.56 3.96
N LYS A 291 -2.50 -10.31 3.83
CA LYS A 291 -1.59 -11.16 3.06
C LYS A 291 -1.53 -12.57 3.66
N PHE A 292 -2.07 -13.56 2.95
CA PHE A 292 -1.91 -14.98 3.31
C PHE A 292 -0.54 -15.55 2.91
N ALA A 293 0.10 -15.02 1.86
CA ALA A 293 1.46 -15.41 1.46
C ALA A 293 2.48 -14.29 1.70
N ARG A 294 3.51 -14.57 2.50
CA ARG A 294 4.69 -13.69 2.66
C ARG A 294 5.86 -14.10 1.75
N SER A 295 5.79 -15.29 1.15
CA SER A 295 6.81 -15.80 0.23
C SER A 295 6.24 -16.81 -0.77
N ARG A 296 6.95 -17.06 -1.87
CA ARG A 296 6.57 -18.10 -2.86
C ARG A 296 6.44 -19.50 -2.28
N LYS A 297 7.16 -19.84 -1.20
CA LYS A 297 7.05 -21.15 -0.56
C LYS A 297 5.66 -21.40 0.05
N GLN A 298 4.97 -20.33 0.44
CA GLN A 298 3.63 -20.38 1.05
C GLN A 298 2.50 -20.23 0.02
N LEU A 299 2.82 -20.14 -1.28
CA LEU A 299 1.84 -19.84 -2.33
C LEU A 299 0.69 -20.85 -2.35
N ARG A 300 0.98 -22.16 -2.28
CA ARG A 300 -0.05 -23.20 -2.33
C ARG A 300 -1.04 -23.10 -1.17
N GLU A 301 -0.55 -22.95 0.05
CA GLU A 301 -1.41 -22.83 1.23
C GLU A 301 -2.21 -21.52 1.23
N ALA A 302 -1.60 -20.42 0.76
CA ALA A 302 -2.32 -19.17 0.59
C ALA A 302 -3.45 -19.29 -0.44
N LEU A 303 -3.22 -19.95 -1.58
CA LEU A 303 -4.27 -20.18 -2.57
C LEU A 303 -5.42 -21.04 -2.03
N LYS A 304 -5.13 -22.04 -1.20
CA LYS A 304 -6.18 -22.81 -0.50
C LYS A 304 -7.00 -21.93 0.45
N ALA A 305 -6.34 -21.05 1.22
CA ALA A 305 -7.03 -20.12 2.11
C ALA A 305 -7.89 -19.11 1.34
N TYR A 306 -7.38 -18.57 0.23
CA TYR A 306 -8.17 -17.70 -0.67
C TYR A 306 -9.36 -18.45 -1.28
N HIS A 307 -9.16 -19.70 -1.71
CA HIS A 307 -10.22 -20.54 -2.26
C HIS A 307 -11.33 -20.77 -1.25
N TRP A 308 -10.98 -21.19 -0.03
CA TRP A 308 -11.92 -21.36 1.06
C TRP A 308 -12.70 -20.07 1.35
N LEU A 309 -11.98 -18.94 1.49
CA LEU A 309 -12.60 -17.66 1.80
C LEU A 309 -13.62 -17.24 0.73
N ASN A 310 -13.24 -17.37 -0.55
CA ASN A 310 -14.13 -17.02 -1.65
C ASN A 310 -15.32 -17.98 -1.74
N ARG A 311 -15.14 -19.27 -1.47
CA ARG A 311 -16.24 -20.25 -1.42
C ARG A 311 -17.26 -19.92 -0.34
N LEU A 312 -16.80 -19.54 0.85
CA LEU A 312 -17.68 -19.06 1.92
C LEU A 312 -18.38 -17.74 1.55
N GLY A 313 -17.64 -16.81 0.93
CA GLY A 313 -18.23 -15.54 0.46
C GLY A 313 -19.34 -15.77 -0.58
N VAL A 314 -19.15 -16.72 -1.51
CA VAL A 314 -20.17 -17.10 -2.50
C VAL A 314 -21.34 -17.84 -1.84
N SER A 315 -21.12 -18.66 -0.81
CA SER A 315 -22.21 -19.41 -0.17
C SER A 315 -23.21 -18.52 0.59
N VAL A 316 -22.82 -17.28 0.93
CA VAL A 316 -23.71 -16.28 1.53
C VAL A 316 -24.17 -15.22 0.52
N LEU A 317 -23.91 -15.41 -0.78
CA LEU A 317 -24.30 -14.48 -1.83
C LEU A 317 -25.65 -14.88 -2.44
N GLU A 318 -26.52 -13.90 -2.70
CA GLU A 318 -27.75 -14.12 -3.46
C GLU A 318 -27.45 -14.50 -4.92
N PRO A 319 -28.31 -15.30 -5.59
CA PRO A 319 -28.23 -15.48 -7.04
C PRO A 319 -28.28 -14.14 -7.78
N GLY A 320 -27.29 -13.89 -8.66
CA GLY A 320 -27.14 -12.59 -9.33
C GLY A 320 -26.51 -11.48 -8.48
N GLY A 321 -26.04 -11.82 -7.27
CA GLY A 321 -25.28 -10.94 -6.40
C GLY A 321 -23.88 -10.62 -6.93
N VAL A 322 -23.19 -9.69 -6.26
CA VAL A 322 -21.87 -9.20 -6.67
C VAL A 322 -20.81 -9.60 -5.65
N LEU A 323 -19.76 -10.28 -6.10
CA LEU A 323 -18.56 -10.55 -5.30
C LEU A 323 -17.44 -9.57 -5.68
N VAL A 324 -16.93 -8.83 -4.70
CA VAL A 324 -15.69 -8.07 -4.79
C VAL A 324 -14.64 -8.82 -3.97
N THR A 325 -13.56 -9.29 -4.60
CA THR A 325 -12.53 -10.08 -3.92
C THR A 325 -11.14 -9.60 -4.28
N CYS A 326 -10.30 -9.44 -3.26
CA CYS A 326 -8.99 -8.82 -3.37
C CYS A 326 -7.87 -9.74 -2.84
N SER A 327 -6.65 -9.47 -3.31
CA SER A 327 -5.43 -10.07 -2.78
C SER A 327 -4.30 -9.06 -2.88
N CYS A 328 -3.66 -8.77 -1.75
CA CYS A 328 -2.45 -7.94 -1.67
C CYS A 328 -1.15 -8.78 -1.52
N SER A 329 -1.25 -10.10 -1.69
CA SER A 329 -0.13 -11.03 -1.57
C SER A 329 0.75 -10.98 -2.83
N GLY A 330 1.87 -10.24 -2.81
CA GLY A 330 2.73 -10.06 -3.99
C GLY A 330 3.38 -11.34 -4.58
N SER A 331 3.23 -12.50 -3.93
CA SER A 331 3.61 -13.80 -4.50
C SER A 331 2.49 -14.48 -5.30
N VAL A 332 1.24 -14.03 -5.14
CA VAL A 332 0.06 -14.50 -5.89
C VAL A 332 -0.06 -13.62 -7.13
N THR A 333 0.09 -14.20 -8.31
CA THR A 333 -0.10 -13.45 -9.55
C THR A 333 -1.59 -13.28 -9.85
N GLN A 334 -1.94 -12.36 -10.75
CA GLN A 334 -3.31 -12.21 -11.25
C GLN A 334 -3.82 -13.53 -11.86
N GLU A 335 -2.97 -14.24 -12.60
CA GLU A 335 -3.32 -15.52 -13.20
C GLU A 335 -3.58 -16.60 -12.13
N ASP A 336 -2.74 -16.69 -11.10
CA ASP A 336 -2.96 -17.62 -9.98
C ASP A 336 -4.29 -17.33 -9.28
N PHE A 337 -4.60 -16.05 -9.05
CA PHE A 337 -5.84 -15.64 -8.38
C PHE A 337 -7.07 -15.96 -9.22
N ILE A 338 -7.05 -15.66 -10.52
CA ILE A 338 -8.15 -16.01 -11.45
C ILE A 338 -8.36 -17.53 -11.51
N LYS A 339 -7.28 -18.31 -11.64
CA LYS A 339 -7.37 -19.78 -11.65
C LYS A 339 -7.97 -20.33 -10.35
N MET A 340 -7.62 -19.74 -9.21
CA MET A 340 -8.23 -20.09 -7.93
C MET A 340 -9.73 -19.83 -7.92
N LEU A 341 -10.17 -18.67 -8.45
CA LEU A 341 -11.59 -18.31 -8.52
C LEU A 341 -12.41 -19.26 -9.40
N TYR A 342 -11.83 -19.84 -10.46
CA TYR A 342 -12.54 -20.86 -11.26
C TYR A 342 -12.95 -22.10 -10.46
N GLY A 343 -12.24 -22.40 -9.37
CA GLY A 343 -12.59 -23.53 -8.49
C GLY A 343 -13.62 -23.18 -7.42
N VAL A 344 -14.04 -21.91 -7.29
CA VAL A 344 -14.95 -21.44 -6.23
C VAL A 344 -16.42 -21.74 -6.56
N ALA A 345 -16.74 -21.81 -7.86
CA ALA A 345 -18.08 -22.08 -8.38
C ALA A 345 -18.44 -23.56 -8.39
#